data_AF-A0A2S8BGA2-F1
#
_entry.id   AF-A0A2S8BGA2-F1
#
_cell.length_a   1.000
_cell.length_b   1.000
_cell.length_c   1.000
_cell.angle_alpha   90.00
_cell.angle_beta   90.00
_cell.angle_gamma   90.00
#
_symmetry.space_group_name_H-M   'P 1'
#
loop_
_entity.id
_entity.type
_entity.pdbx_description
1 polymer ?
#
loop_
_entity_poly.entity_id
_entity_poly.type
_entity_poly.pdbx_seq_one_letter_code
_entity_poly.pdbx_strand_id
1 'polypeptide(L)'
;MSDNETNQEASTEIAPGDITEFVVVFTQLNKGRIQVEATKALHEVVEAALATGKKGGSMTLKIKVEPLESGAVSLIPDVTSNPAKDPAGTIFFADGEGNLSRDNAGLFYSGN
;
A
#
# COMPACT_ATOMS: atom_id res chain seq x y z
N MET A 1 35.32 -5.46 40.95
CA MET A 1 34.23 -6.43 40.76
C MET A 1 33.33 -5.86 39.68
N SER A 2 32.92 -6.71 38.74
CA SER A 2 32.21 -6.33 37.51
C SER A 2 30.77 -5.94 37.78
N ASP A 3 30.39 -4.74 37.41
CA ASP A 3 28.98 -4.38 37.25
C ASP A 3 28.60 -4.69 35.80
N ASN A 4 28.07 -5.89 35.59
CA ASN A 4 27.55 -6.35 34.32
C ASN A 4 26.10 -5.85 34.19
N GLU A 5 25.92 -4.63 33.70
CA GLU A 5 24.61 -4.12 33.29
C GLU A 5 24.11 -4.96 32.13
N THR A 6 23.24 -5.92 32.45
CA THR A 6 22.63 -6.81 31.47
C THR A 6 21.53 -6.01 30.78
N ASN A 7 21.84 -5.50 29.60
CA ASN A 7 20.88 -4.88 28.70
C ASN A 7 19.85 -5.96 28.32
N GLN A 8 18.67 -5.94 28.96
CA GLN A 8 17.59 -6.87 28.63
C GLN A 8 17.01 -6.46 27.28
N GLU A 9 17.47 -7.14 26.22
CA GLU A 9 16.82 -7.13 24.91
C GLU A 9 15.39 -7.66 25.10
N ALA A 10 14.39 -6.80 24.92
CA ALA A 10 13.00 -7.19 24.96
C ALA A 10 12.76 -8.22 23.84
N SER A 11 12.55 -9.48 24.20
CA SER A 11 12.21 -10.54 23.25
C SER A 11 10.95 -10.14 22.48
N THR A 12 11.06 -10.08 21.15
CA THR A 12 9.96 -9.72 20.23
C THR A 12 9.03 -10.90 19.92
N GLU A 13 9.18 -12.01 20.64
CA GLU A 13 8.30 -13.17 20.49
C GLU A 13 6.95 -12.90 21.14
N ILE A 14 5.91 -12.94 20.32
CA ILE A 14 4.52 -12.81 20.74
C ILE A 14 3.94 -14.24 20.78
N ALA A 15 3.62 -14.76 21.96
CA ALA A 15 2.97 -16.05 22.06
C ALA A 15 1.45 -15.93 21.80
N PRO A 16 0.79 -17.01 21.34
CA PRO A 16 -0.67 -17.02 21.21
C PRO A 16 -1.35 -16.69 22.55
N GLY A 17 -2.12 -15.60 22.59
CA GLY A 17 -2.84 -15.13 23.78
C GLY A 17 -2.19 -13.97 24.53
N ASP A 18 -0.96 -13.57 24.20
CA ASP A 18 -0.30 -12.42 24.85
C ASP A 18 -0.85 -11.07 24.39
N ILE A 19 -1.37 -11.01 23.16
CA ILE A 19 -2.01 -9.83 22.59
C ILE A 19 -3.29 -10.22 21.85
N THR A 20 -4.18 -9.25 21.67
CA THR A 20 -5.36 -9.44 20.82
C THR A 20 -4.92 -9.74 19.38
N GLU A 21 -5.42 -10.85 18.84
CA GLU A 21 -5.17 -11.26 17.47
C GLU A 21 -5.58 -10.17 16.46
N PHE A 22 -4.72 -9.92 15.47
CA PHE A 22 -4.98 -8.90 14.45
C PHE A 22 -6.31 -9.12 13.73
N VAL A 23 -6.67 -10.37 13.41
CA VAL A 23 -7.94 -10.69 12.74
C VAL A 23 -9.15 -10.31 13.58
N VAL A 24 -9.07 -10.43 14.91
CA VAL A 24 -10.13 -10.02 15.83
C VAL A 24 -10.29 -8.51 15.81
N VAL A 25 -9.18 -7.76 15.85
CA VAL A 25 -9.23 -6.29 15.73
C VAL A 25 -9.75 -5.87 14.36
N PHE A 26 -9.24 -6.48 13.29
CA PHE A 26 -9.56 -6.15 11.90
C PHE A 26 -11.04 -6.31 11.57
N THR A 27 -11.68 -7.38 12.05
CA THR A 27 -13.12 -7.62 11.86
C THR A 27 -14.01 -6.63 12.60
N GLN A 28 -13.47 -5.91 13.59
CA GLN A 28 -14.21 -4.90 14.36
C GLN A 28 -14.01 -3.48 13.81
N LEU A 29 -12.98 -3.24 12.99
CA LEU A 29 -12.68 -1.92 12.44
C LEU A 29 -13.86 -1.35 11.65
N ASN A 30 -14.23 -0.10 11.97
CA ASN A 30 -15.38 0.60 11.40
C ASN A 30 -16.66 -0.27 11.42
N LYS A 31 -16.91 -0.99 12.52
CA LYS A 31 -18.05 -1.90 12.69
C LYS A 31 -18.10 -3.00 11.62
N GLY A 32 -16.93 -3.50 11.20
CA GLY A 32 -16.77 -4.56 10.21
C GLY A 32 -16.79 -4.11 8.75
N ARG A 33 -16.98 -2.81 8.47
CA ARG A 33 -17.04 -2.30 7.08
C ARG A 33 -15.72 -2.50 6.32
N ILE A 34 -14.59 -2.37 7.02
CA ILE A 34 -13.27 -2.47 6.40
C ILE A 34 -12.99 -3.87 5.88
N GLN A 35 -13.49 -4.91 6.54
CA GLN A 35 -13.36 -6.28 6.07
C GLN A 35 -14.10 -6.46 4.74
N VAL A 36 -15.28 -5.85 4.58
CA VAL A 36 -16.05 -5.90 3.33
C VAL A 36 -15.32 -5.14 2.21
N GLU A 37 -14.82 -3.93 2.50
CA GLU A 37 -14.05 -3.12 1.54
C GLU A 37 -12.78 -3.84 1.09
N ALA A 38 -12.01 -4.39 2.03
CA ALA A 38 -10.83 -5.18 1.74
C ALA A 38 -11.15 -6.42 0.90
N THR A 39 -12.23 -7.14 1.23
CA THR A 39 -12.65 -8.32 0.46
C THR A 39 -12.96 -7.96 -0.99
N LYS A 40 -13.67 -6.85 -1.23
CA LYS A 40 -13.99 -6.37 -2.59
C LYS A 40 -12.73 -5.96 -3.35
N ALA A 41 -11.89 -5.14 -2.73
CA ALA A 41 -10.63 -4.68 -3.31
C ALA A 41 -9.70 -5.85 -3.69
N LEU A 42 -9.61 -6.88 -2.84
CA LEU A 42 -8.83 -8.08 -3.15
C LEU A 42 -9.43 -8.84 -4.35
N HIS A 43 -10.75 -9.03 -4.35
CA HIS A 43 -11.45 -9.72 -5.42
C HIS A 43 -11.22 -9.03 -6.78
N GLU A 44 -11.36 -7.70 -6.85
CA GLU A 44 -11.11 -6.92 -8.07
C GLU A 44 -9.67 -7.08 -8.59
N VAL A 45 -8.68 -7.06 -7.69
CA VAL A 45 -7.27 -7.24 -8.07
C VAL A 45 -7.02 -8.64 -8.63
N VAL A 46 -7.60 -9.67 -8.00
CA VAL A 46 -7.50 -11.06 -8.45
C VAL A 46 -8.19 -11.25 -9.80
N GLU A 47 -9.42 -10.76 -9.95
CA GLU A 47 -10.14 -10.85 -11.23
C GLU A 47 -9.39 -10.18 -12.36
N ALA A 48 -8.87 -8.97 -12.13
CA ALA A 48 -8.11 -8.23 -13.14
C ALA A 48 -6.79 -8.93 -13.51
N ALA A 49 -6.10 -9.53 -12.54
CA ALA A 49 -4.90 -10.32 -12.81
C ALA A 49 -5.20 -11.55 -13.68
N LEU A 50 -6.30 -12.26 -13.39
CA LEU A 50 -6.73 -13.41 -14.18
C LEU A 50 -7.22 -13.01 -15.58
N ALA A 51 -8.02 -11.96 -15.69
CA ALA A 51 -8.59 -11.49 -16.95
C ALA A 51 -7.52 -10.95 -17.92
N THR A 52 -6.49 -10.28 -17.41
CA THR A 52 -5.41 -9.70 -18.23
C THR A 52 -4.27 -10.67 -18.51
N GLY A 53 -4.11 -11.73 -17.70
CA GLY A 53 -2.98 -12.65 -17.77
C GLY A 53 -1.61 -11.99 -17.51
N LYS A 54 -1.59 -10.75 -16.99
CA LYS A 54 -0.36 -9.99 -16.75
C LYS A 54 0.14 -10.20 -15.32
N LYS A 55 1.47 -10.14 -15.16
CA LYS A 55 2.11 -10.06 -13.84
C LYS A 55 1.87 -8.66 -13.28
N GLY A 56 1.07 -8.54 -12.24
CA GLY A 56 0.78 -7.27 -11.59
C GLY A 56 -0.53 -7.29 -10.82
N GLY A 57 -0.92 -6.13 -10.31
CA GLY A 57 -2.04 -6.00 -9.40
C GLY A 57 -1.58 -5.95 -7.95
N SER A 58 -2.09 -4.99 -7.17
CA SER A 58 -1.81 -4.92 -5.74
C SER A 58 -3.01 -4.39 -4.98
N MET A 59 -3.07 -4.75 -3.71
CA MET A 59 -3.97 -4.14 -2.72
C MET A 59 -3.09 -3.72 -1.53
N THR A 60 -3.43 -2.58 -0.93
CA THR A 60 -2.79 -2.07 0.27
C THR A 60 -3.85 -1.81 1.34
N LEU A 61 -3.66 -2.39 2.52
CA LEU A 61 -4.35 -1.99 3.75
C LEU A 61 -3.37 -1.18 4.58
N LYS A 62 -3.70 0.07 4.86
CA LYS A 62 -2.94 0.96 5.74
C LYS A 62 -3.77 1.24 6.99
N ILE A 63 -3.18 1.09 8.17
CA ILE A 63 -3.81 1.48 9.44
C ILE A 63 -2.98 2.59 10.06
N LYS A 64 -3.54 3.80 10.13
CA LYS A 64 -2.96 4.90 10.91
C LYS A 64 -3.40 4.74 12.36
N VAL A 65 -2.47 4.82 13.29
CA VAL A 65 -2.71 4.69 14.73
C VAL A 65 -2.43 6.04 15.38
N GLU A 66 -3.40 6.57 16.12
CA GLU A 66 -3.27 7.86 16.82
C GLU A 66 -3.67 7.69 18.29
N PRO A 67 -2.82 8.08 19.26
CA PRO A 67 -3.22 8.09 20.66
C PRO A 67 -4.23 9.22 20.92
N LEU A 68 -5.15 9.00 21.85
CA LEU A 68 -6.11 9.98 22.34
C LEU A 68 -5.77 10.37 23.77
N GLU A 69 -6.14 11.58 24.19
CA GLU A 69 -5.88 12.10 25.55
C GLU A 69 -6.50 11.24 26.66
N SER A 70 -7.53 10.45 26.33
CA SER A 70 -8.18 9.51 27.25
C SER A 70 -7.39 8.22 27.51
N GLY A 71 -6.21 8.04 26.89
CA GLY A 71 -5.46 6.78 26.91
C GLY A 71 -5.97 5.73 25.92
N ALA A 72 -7.04 6.06 25.17
CA ALA A 72 -7.50 5.24 24.06
C ALA A 72 -6.62 5.44 22.81
N VAL A 73 -6.74 4.53 21.84
CA VAL A 73 -6.11 4.64 20.53
C VAL A 73 -7.16 4.66 19.42
N SER A 74 -7.01 5.57 18.48
CA SER A 74 -7.78 5.63 17.25
C SER A 74 -7.07 4.82 16.17
N LEU A 75 -7.80 3.90 15.54
CA LEU A 75 -7.34 3.14 14.38
C LEU A 75 -8.10 3.65 13.16
N ILE A 76 -7.37 4.21 12.20
CA ILE A 76 -7.91 4.80 10.97
C ILE A 76 -7.41 3.95 9.80
N PRO A 77 -8.22 2.96 9.36
CA PRO A 77 -7.89 2.10 8.24
C PRO A 77 -8.20 2.78 6.89
N ASP A 78 -7.37 2.45 5.91
CA ASP A 78 -7.48 2.88 4.52
C ASP A 78 -7.15 1.68 3.62
N VAL A 79 -8.04 1.40 2.67
CA VAL A 79 -7.91 0.28 1.73
C VAL A 79 -7.81 0.87 0.33
N THR A 80 -6.71 0.56 -0.35
CA THR A 80 -6.51 0.94 -1.75
C THR A 80 -6.22 -0.30 -2.59
N SER A 81 -6.75 -0.34 -3.81
CA SER A 81 -6.44 -1.37 -4.80
C SER A 81 -5.89 -0.73 -6.06
N ASN A 82 -4.96 -1.43 -6.70
CA ASN A 82 -4.45 -1.15 -8.03
C ASN A 82 -4.56 -2.44 -8.85
N PRO A 83 -5.76 -2.77 -9.38
CA PRO A 83 -5.95 -3.95 -10.20
C PRO A 83 -5.02 -3.93 -11.42
N ALA A 84 -4.59 -5.11 -11.89
CA ALA A 84 -3.76 -5.20 -13.09
C ALA A 84 -4.52 -4.61 -14.30
N LYS A 85 -3.93 -3.63 -14.98
CA LYS A 85 -4.51 -3.01 -16.17
C LYS A 85 -3.68 -3.35 -17.40
N ASP A 86 -4.32 -3.30 -18.56
CA ASP A 86 -3.62 -3.21 -19.85
C ASP A 86 -3.46 -1.74 -20.25
N PRO A 87 -2.39 -1.04 -19.82
CA PRO A 87 -2.22 0.33 -20.25
C PRO A 87 -1.91 0.35 -21.74
N ALA A 88 -2.82 0.94 -22.53
CA ALA A 88 -2.49 1.41 -23.87
C ALA A 88 -1.44 2.52 -23.75
N GLY A 89 -0.17 2.13 -23.80
CA GLY A 89 0.95 3.04 -23.78
C GLY A 89 0.87 3.98 -24.98
N THR A 90 1.12 5.26 -24.74
CA THR A 90 1.10 6.27 -25.79
C THR A 90 2.44 6.97 -25.82
N ILE A 91 3.14 6.89 -26.95
CA ILE A 91 4.50 7.42 -27.10
C ILE A 91 4.43 8.94 -27.30
N PHE A 92 5.31 9.64 -26.59
CA PHE A 92 5.62 11.06 -26.76
C PHE A 92 7.14 11.21 -26.90
N PHE A 93 7.57 12.26 -27.58
CA PHE A 93 8.95 12.68 -27.67
C PHE A 93 9.18 13.94 -26.83
N ALA A 94 10.30 14.02 -26.12
CA ALA A 94 10.63 15.17 -25.26
C ALA A 94 11.64 16.10 -25.96
N ASP A 95 11.46 17.41 -25.84
CA ASP A 95 12.29 18.44 -26.50
C ASP A 95 13.47 18.96 -25.69
N GLY A 96 13.72 18.39 -24.52
CA GLY A 96 14.81 18.80 -23.62
C GLY A 96 14.48 20.01 -22.75
N GLU A 97 13.45 20.79 -23.09
CA GLU A 97 12.95 21.93 -22.28
C GLU A 97 11.73 21.53 -21.42
N GLY A 98 11.26 20.30 -21.58
CA GLY A 98 10.17 19.72 -20.81
C GLY A 98 8.84 19.70 -21.55
N ASN A 99 8.79 20.06 -22.84
CA ASN A 99 7.59 19.89 -23.64
C ASN A 99 7.55 18.49 -24.26
N LEU A 100 6.33 17.99 -24.46
CA LEU A 100 6.06 16.67 -25.03
C LEU A 100 5.35 16.83 -26.38
N SER A 101 5.90 16.20 -27.41
CA SER A 101 5.34 16.18 -28.76
C SER A 101 4.91 14.77 -29.18
N ARG A 102 3.90 14.70 -30.03
CA ARG A 102 3.52 13.45 -30.73
C ARG A 102 4.29 13.22 -32.02
N ASP A 103 4.97 14.25 -32.50
CA ASP A 103 5.76 14.24 -33.72
C ASP A 103 7.24 14.47 -33.38
N ASN A 104 8.10 13.64 -33.97
CA ASN A 104 9.55 13.71 -33.82
C ASN A 104 10.18 14.77 -34.75
N ALA A 105 9.47 15.22 -35.79
CA ALA A 105 10.05 16.10 -36.82
C ALA A 105 10.51 17.47 -36.29
N GLY A 106 9.87 17.99 -35.23
CA GLY A 106 10.22 19.29 -34.62
C GLY A 106 11.45 19.26 -33.70
N LEU A 107 11.92 18.08 -33.31
CA LEU A 107 12.97 17.91 -32.29
C LEU A 107 14.39 18.02 -32.83
N PHE A 108 14.58 17.83 -34.13
CA PHE A 108 15.90 17.93 -34.77
C PHE A 108 16.34 19.37 -35.05
N TYR A 109 15.50 20.37 -34.77
CA TYR A 109 15.79 21.78 -35.06
C TYR A 109 16.18 22.62 -33.82
N SER A 110 16.13 22.07 -32.59
CA SER A 110 16.50 22.79 -31.37
C SER A 110 17.97 22.61 -30.93
N GLY A 111 18.79 21.91 -31.71
CA GLY A 111 20.24 21.78 -31.47
C GLY A 111 21.06 22.71 -32.35
N ASN A 112 21.15 23.99 -31.98
CA ASN A 112 22.20 24.92 -32.44
C ASN A 112 22.74 25.70 -31.25
#